data_AF-A0A1X1QSU6-F1
#
_entry.id   AF-A0A1X1QSU6-F1
#
_cell.length_a   1.000
_cell.length_b   1.000
_cell.length_c   1.000
_cell.angle_alpha   90.00
_cell.angle_beta   90.00
_cell.angle_gamma   90.00
#
_symmetry.space_group_name_H-M   'P 1'
#
loop_
_entity.id
_entity.type
_entity.pdbx_description
1 polymer ?
#
loop_
_entity_poly.entity_id
_entity_poly.type
_entity_poly.pdbx_seq_one_letter_code
_entity_poly.pdbx_strand_id
1 'polypeptide(L)' 'MEIWPNGVQPDRKRASAFPAKNGHFRLSVQDVGLIQGFPESWEFAGAVYQMLGQIGNSVSPPVAYQVALSVINVLKKA' A
#
# COMPACT_ATOMS: atom_id res chain seq x y z
N MET A 1 -5.92 -14.94 -9.83
CA MET A 1 -4.59 -14.83 -9.21
C MET A 1 -4.82 -14.77 -7.71
N GLU A 2 -4.47 -15.81 -6.98
CA GLU A 2 -4.70 -15.89 -5.52
C GLU A 2 -3.56 -15.18 -4.78
N ILE A 3 -3.88 -14.28 -3.85
CA ILE A 3 -2.93 -13.39 -3.16
C ILE A 3 -2.69 -13.91 -1.75
N TRP A 4 -1.42 -14.04 -1.35
CA TRP A 4 -1.04 -14.42 0.02
C TRP A 4 -0.55 -13.20 0.81
N PRO A 5 -1.32 -12.72 1.82
CA PRO A 5 -1.01 -11.46 2.52
C PRO A 5 0.06 -11.60 3.62
N ASN A 6 0.43 -12.82 4.01
CA ASN A 6 1.44 -13.05 5.05
C ASN A 6 2.85 -13.14 4.45
N GLY A 7 3.84 -12.53 5.10
CA GLY A 7 5.24 -12.62 4.64
C GLY A 7 5.55 -11.73 3.45
N VAL A 8 4.99 -10.50 3.44
CA VAL A 8 5.33 -9.43 2.50
C VAL A 8 6.85 -9.22 2.48
N GLN A 9 7.40 -9.06 1.28
CA GLN A 9 8.84 -8.88 1.06
C GLN A 9 9.17 -7.43 0.69
N PRO A 10 10.42 -6.97 0.87
CA PRO A 10 10.76 -5.57 0.60
C PRO A 10 10.67 -5.21 -0.89
N ASP A 11 10.88 -6.18 -1.79
CA ASP A 11 10.80 -5.99 -3.23
C ASP A 11 10.18 -7.20 -3.95
N ARG A 12 9.75 -6.96 -5.18
CA ARG A 12 9.01 -7.95 -5.99
C ARG A 12 9.86 -9.16 -6.40
N LYS A 13 11.18 -8.99 -6.55
CA LYS A 13 12.09 -10.08 -6.87
C LYS A 13 12.20 -11.05 -5.68
N ARG A 14 12.36 -10.52 -4.46
CA ARG A 14 12.36 -11.31 -3.22
C ARG A 14 11.01 -11.94 -2.94
N ALA A 15 9.90 -11.23 -3.20
CA ALA A 15 8.55 -11.78 -3.09
C ALA A 15 8.36 -13.01 -3.99
N SER A 16 8.84 -12.93 -5.23
CA SER A 16 8.71 -13.99 -6.23
C SER A 16 9.67 -15.17 -6.02
N ALA A 17 10.77 -14.96 -5.29
CA ALA A 17 11.76 -16.01 -5.02
C ALA A 17 11.23 -17.14 -4.12
N PHE A 18 10.18 -16.87 -3.33
CA PHE A 18 9.60 -17.83 -2.40
C PHE A 18 8.12 -18.07 -2.72
N PRO A 19 7.78 -19.05 -3.58
CA PRO A 19 6.39 -19.35 -3.88
C PRO A 19 5.63 -19.74 -2.60
N ALA A 20 4.39 -19.29 -2.48
CA ALA A 20 3.51 -19.80 -1.43
C ALA A 20 3.17 -21.28 -1.69
N LYS A 21 2.77 -22.02 -0.66
CA LYS A 21 2.45 -23.45 -0.73
C LYS A 21 1.48 -23.81 -1.87
N ASN A 22 0.58 -22.89 -2.20
CA ASN A 22 -0.45 -23.06 -3.23
C ASN A 22 -0.13 -22.32 -4.54
N GLY A 23 1.12 -21.91 -4.76
CA GLY A 23 1.51 -21.11 -5.93
C GLY A 23 1.00 -19.66 -5.91
N HIS A 24 0.50 -19.18 -4.76
CA HIS A 24 0.02 -17.81 -4.61
C HIS A 24 1.16 -16.81 -4.73
N PHE A 25 0.84 -15.66 -5.32
CA PHE A 25 1.77 -14.54 -5.38
C PHE A 25 1.91 -13.93 -3.98
N ARG A 26 3.14 -13.83 -3.49
CA ARG A 26 3.46 -13.07 -2.28
C ARG A 26 3.61 -11.60 -2.66
N LEU A 27 3.03 -10.72 -1.86
CA LEU A 27 3.12 -9.28 -2.10
C LEU A 27 4.50 -8.74 -1.70
N SER A 28 4.92 -7.69 -2.40
CA SER A 28 5.98 -6.80 -1.95
C SER A 28 5.41 -5.58 -1.22
N VAL A 29 6.26 -4.84 -0.50
CA VAL A 29 5.87 -3.56 0.14
C VAL A 29 5.21 -2.62 -0.88
N GLN A 30 5.75 -2.57 -2.09
CA GLN A 30 5.20 -1.75 -3.16
C GLN A 30 3.79 -2.18 -3.59
N ASP A 31 3.55 -3.48 -3.71
CA ASP A 31 2.22 -3.98 -4.10
C ASP A 31 1.17 -3.61 -3.03
N VAL A 32 1.52 -3.69 -1.75
CA VAL A 32 0.62 -3.29 -0.65
C VAL A 32 0.39 -1.76 -0.65
N GLY A 33 1.43 -0.96 -0.93
CA GLY A 33 1.30 0.49 -1.07
C GLY A 33 0.36 0.90 -2.20
N LEU A 34 0.48 0.24 -3.37
CA LEU A 34 -0.41 0.45 -4.52
C LEU A 34 -1.86 0.09 -4.18
N ILE A 35 -2.08 -1.03 -3.47
CA ILE A 35 -3.43 -1.42 -3.00
C ILE A 35 -4.03 -0.35 -2.08
N GLN A 36 -3.23 0.23 -1.20
CA GLN A 36 -3.67 1.30 -0.30
C GLN A 36 -3.92 2.63 -1.04
N GLY A 37 -3.48 2.75 -2.29
CA GLY A 37 -3.68 3.92 -3.15
C GLY A 37 -2.53 4.92 -3.12
N PHE A 38 -1.35 4.54 -2.62
CA PHE A 38 -0.14 5.35 -2.79
C PHE A 38 0.31 5.32 -4.26
N PRO A 39 0.93 6.42 -4.75
CA PRO A 39 1.49 6.44 -6.10
C PRO A 39 2.67 5.45 -6.20
N GLU A 40 2.92 4.95 -7.41
CA GLU A 40 4.01 4.00 -7.64
C GLU A 40 5.39 4.56 -7.27
N SER A 41 5.57 5.87 -7.39
CA SER A 41 6.81 6.56 -7.02
C SER A 41 6.96 6.80 -5.51
N TRP A 42 6.04 6.33 -4.67
CA TRP A 42 6.12 6.55 -3.23
C TRP A 42 7.20 5.66 -2.59
N GLU A 43 8.09 6.27 -1.81
CA GLU A 43 9.15 5.55 -1.11
C GLU A 43 8.81 5.38 0.37
N PHE A 44 8.78 4.12 0.84
CA PHE A 44 8.64 3.80 2.25
C PHE A 44 10.00 3.55 2.89
N ALA A 45 10.17 3.92 4.16
CA ALA A 45 11.44 3.81 4.87
C ALA A 45 11.36 2.89 6.11
N GLY A 46 12.47 2.24 6.46
CA GLY A 46 12.58 1.36 7.63
C GLY A 46 12.55 -0.14 7.29
N ALA A 47 12.41 -0.98 8.31
CA ALA A 47 12.24 -2.42 8.12
C ALA A 47 10.85 -2.74 7.52
N VAL A 48 10.71 -3.90 6.88
CA VAL A 48 9.44 -4.30 6.21
C VAL A 48 8.23 -4.21 7.13
N TYR A 49 8.35 -4.65 8.39
CA TYR A 49 7.23 -4.54 9.34
C TYR A 49 6.87 -3.08 9.69
N GLN A 50 7.85 -2.18 9.71
CA GLN A 50 7.63 -0.75 9.93
C GLN A 50 6.96 -0.11 8.71
N MET A 51 7.41 -0.46 7.51
CA MET A 51 6.78 -0.03 6.26
C MET A 51 5.33 -0.51 6.16
N LEU A 52 5.07 -1.78 6.50
CA LEU A 52 3.70 -2.29 6.61
C LEU A 52 2.87 -1.55 7.66
N GLY A 53 3.47 -1.20 8.80
CA GLY A 53 2.81 -0.36 9.80
C GLY A 53 2.47 1.04 9.28
N GLN A 54 3.37 1.66 8.51
CA GLN A 54 3.11 2.95 7.84
C GLN A 54 1.94 2.83 6.86
N ILE A 55 1.93 1.80 6.01
CA ILE A 55 0.87 1.59 5.01
C ILE A 55 -0.46 1.26 5.69
N GLY A 56 -0.47 0.26 6.59
CA GLY A 56 -1.70 -0.23 7.22
C GLY A 56 -2.36 0.75 8.18
N ASN A 57 -1.59 1.61 8.85
CA ASN A 57 -2.14 2.65 9.74
C ASN A 57 -2.45 3.97 9.04
N SER A 58 -2.08 4.12 7.77
CA SER A 58 -2.37 5.32 6.99
C SER A 58 -3.81 5.33 6.45
N VAL A 59 -4.36 6.53 6.27
CA VAL A 59 -5.60 6.70 5.50
C VAL A 59 -5.27 6.54 4.01
N SER A 60 -6.08 5.75 3.29
CA SER A 60 -5.91 5.57 1.84
C SER A 60 -5.91 6.93 1.11
N PRO A 61 -4.88 7.26 0.31
CA PRO A 61 -4.78 8.56 -0.37
C PRO A 61 -6.01 8.95 -1.20
N PRO A 62 -6.69 8.04 -1.93
CA PRO A 62 -7.92 8.39 -2.66
C PRO A 62 -9.04 8.88 -1.74
N VAL A 63 -9.17 8.31 -0.54
CA VAL A 63 -10.17 8.73 0.44
C VAL A 63 -9.83 10.12 0.97
N ALA A 64 -8.57 10.32 1.38
CA ALA A 64 -8.09 11.62 1.87
C ALA A 64 -8.30 12.73 0.83
N TYR A 65 -8.05 12.44 -0.46
CA TYR A 65 -8.28 13.39 -1.55
C TYR A 65 -9.75 13.80 -1.69
N GLN A 66 -10.69 12.85 -1.67
CA GLN A 66 -12.12 13.16 -1.78
C GLN A 66 -12.65 13.95 -0.57
N VAL A 67 -12.16 13.64 0.62
CA VAL A 67 -12.46 14.42 1.83
C VAL A 67 -11.94 15.85 1.69
N ALA A 68 -10.70 16.03 1.24
CA ALA A 68 -10.12 17.35 1.01
C ALA A 68 -10.91 18.18 0.00
N LEU A 69 -11.34 17.59 -1.12
CA LEU A 69 -12.20 18.27 -2.10
C LEU A 69 -13.54 18.70 -1.50
N SER A 70 -14.14 17.86 -0.67
CA SER A 70 -15.40 18.17 0.01
C SER A 70 -15.24 19.37 0.95
N VAL A 71 -14.14 19.41 1.71
CA VAL A 71 -13.80 20.55 2.59
C VAL A 71 -13.57 21.82 1.77
N ILE A 72 -12.77 21.74 0.69
CA ILE A 72 -12.51 22.88 -0.20
C ILE A 72 -13.81 23.45 -0.79
N ASN A 73 -14.74 22.58 -1.19
CA ASN A 73 -16.01 23.01 -1.75
C ASN A 73 -16.88 23.80 -0.76
N VAL A 74 -16.82 23.45 0.52
CA VAL A 74 -17.51 24.21 1.59
C VAL A 74 -16.79 25.53 1.82
N LEU A 75 -15.46 25.51 1.94
CA LEU A 75 -14.66 26.71 2.21
C LEU A 75 -14.75 27.76 1.08
N LYS A 76 -14.90 27.33 -0.18
CA LYS A 76 -15.07 28.25 -1.33
C LYS A 76 -16.46 28.88 -1.43
N LYS A 77 -17.47 28.34 -0.74
CA LYS A 77 -18.85 28.85 -0.74
C LYS A 77 -19.13 29.81 0.41
N ALA A 78 -18.24 29.89 1.39
CA ALA A 78 -18.29 30.84 2.50
C ALA A 78 -17.66 32.17 2.10
#